data_AF-A0A2W4W6A6-F1
#
_entry.id   AF-A0A2W4W6A6-F1
#
_cell.length_a   1.000
_cell.length_b   1.000
_cell.length_c   1.000
_cell.angle_alpha   90.00
_cell.angle_beta   90.00
_cell.angle_gamma   90.00
#
_symmetry.space_group_name_H-M   'P 1'
#
loop_
_entity.id
_entity.type
_entity.pdbx_description
1 polymer ?
#
loop_
_entity_poly.entity_id
_entity_poly.type
_entity_poly.pdbx_seq_one_letter_code
_entity_poly.pdbx_strand_id
1 'polypeptide(L)' 'METKFDFSGKNLFTPIAFREDFNQFARLSETQAWSLFFTASREDSVLGFSAVTGKFWTGFVIATVVEAIIGTVIFQSF' A
#
# COMPACT_ATOMS: atom_id res chain seq x y z
N MET A 1 -8.44 -14.34 -12.48
CA MET A 1 -7.73 -13.09 -12.15
C MET A 1 -6.60 -12.96 -13.15
N GLU A 2 -6.63 -11.96 -14.02
CA GLU A 2 -5.50 -11.66 -14.89
C GLU A 2 -4.51 -10.81 -14.11
N THR A 3 -3.31 -11.32 -13.90
CA THR A 3 -2.20 -10.55 -13.38
C THR A 3 -1.43 -9.99 -14.57
N LYS A 4 -1.39 -8.65 -14.73
CA LYS A 4 -0.63 -8.00 -15.79
C LYS A 4 0.85 -7.90 -15.44
N PHE A 5 1.45 -9.04 -15.13
CA PHE A 5 2.90 -9.11 -14.99
C PHE A 5 3.53 -9.12 -16.37
N ASP A 6 4.03 -7.97 -16.81
CA ASP A 6 4.94 -7.92 -17.95
C ASP A 6 6.33 -8.38 -17.51
N PHE A 7 6.58 -9.69 -17.65
CA PHE A 7 7.87 -10.32 -17.39
C PHE A 7 8.84 -10.18 -18.58
N SER A 8 8.56 -9.33 -19.56
CA SER A 8 9.38 -9.18 -20.76
C SER A 8 9.65 -7.71 -21.06
N GLY A 9 10.65 -7.13 -20.40
CA GLY A 9 11.09 -5.78 -20.74
C GLY A 9 12.34 -5.32 -19.99
N LYS A 10 12.97 -4.25 -20.49
CA LYS A 10 14.14 -3.56 -19.89
C LYS A 10 13.99 -3.21 -18.40
N ASN A 11 12.76 -3.24 -17.87
CA ASN A 11 12.39 -2.80 -16.52
C ASN A 11 11.99 -3.93 -15.56
N LEU A 12 12.30 -5.19 -15.88
CA LEU A 12 12.01 -6.37 -15.05
C LEU A 12 12.40 -6.22 -13.57
N PHE A 13 13.54 -5.58 -13.31
CA PHE A 13 14.06 -5.38 -11.96
C PHE A 13 13.83 -3.95 -11.43
N THR A 14 13.32 -3.06 -12.26
CA THR A 14 13.03 -1.68 -11.90
C THR A 14 11.71 -1.65 -11.13
N PRO A 15 11.71 -1.19 -9.87
CA PRO A 15 10.48 -1.00 -9.11
C PRO A 15 9.49 -0.14 -9.90
N ILE A 16 8.20 -0.49 -9.85
CA ILE A 16 7.19 0.16 -10.69
C ILE A 16 7.18 1.69 -10.50
N ALA A 17 7.41 2.21 -9.29
CA ALA A 17 7.42 3.65 -9.05
C ALA A 17 8.53 4.45 -9.76
N PHE A 18 9.57 3.78 -10.25
CA PHE A 18 10.68 4.43 -10.99
C PHE A 18 10.58 4.24 -12.49
N ARG A 19 9.54 3.58 -12.99
CA ARG A 19 9.34 3.41 -14.43
C ARG A 19 8.73 4.69 -15.01
N GLU A 20 9.17 5.08 -16.20
CA GLU A 20 8.71 6.31 -16.87
C GLU A 20 7.21 6.28 -17.20
N ASP A 21 6.64 5.09 -17.35
CA ASP A 21 5.22 4.86 -17.62
C ASP A 21 4.36 4.80 -16.35
N PHE A 22 4.97 4.87 -15.16
CA PHE A 22 4.23 4.73 -13.91
C PHE A 22 3.37 5.94 -13.60
N ASN A 23 2.08 5.64 -13.36
CA ASN A 23 1.03 6.49 -12.81
C ASN A 23 0.70 7.79 -13.57
N GLN A 24 1.64 8.50 -14.19
CA GLN A 24 1.41 9.72 -14.97
C GLN A 24 0.53 10.75 -14.22
N PHE A 25 0.76 10.91 -12.91
CA PHE A 25 -0.05 11.75 -12.00
C PHE A 25 -1.52 11.33 -11.84
N ALA A 26 -1.89 10.12 -12.24
CA ALA A 26 -3.19 9.55 -11.96
C ALA A 26 -3.40 9.33 -10.45
N ARG A 27 -4.66 9.31 -10.05
CA ARG A 27 -5.04 9.07 -8.66
C ARG A 27 -4.87 7.58 -8.35
N LEU A 28 -4.03 7.28 -7.36
CA LEU A 28 -3.91 5.94 -6.80
C LEU A 28 -5.12 5.61 -5.91
N SER A 29 -5.59 4.37 -5.99
CA SER A 29 -6.52 3.83 -4.99
C SER A 29 -5.80 3.54 -3.66
N GLU A 30 -6.55 3.47 -2.56
CA GLU A 30 -5.99 3.09 -1.24
C GLU A 30 -5.27 1.74 -1.30
N THR A 31 -5.86 0.76 -2.00
CA THR A 31 -5.27 -0.57 -2.14
C THR A 31 -3.98 -0.55 -2.94
N GLN A 32 -3.90 0.25 -4.01
CA GLN A 32 -2.65 0.43 -4.74
C GLN A 32 -1.57 1.10 -3.91
N ALA A 33 -1.92 2.13 -3.13
CA ALA A 33 -0.99 2.78 -2.22
C ALA A 33 -0.42 1.79 -1.19
N TRP A 34 -1.28 0.93 -0.63
CA TRP A 34 -0.83 -0.13 0.28
C TRP A 34 0.01 -1.21 -0.41
N SER A 35 -0.32 -1.61 -1.63
CA SER A 35 0.52 -2.53 -2.41
C SER A 35 1.92 -1.96 -2.63
N LEU A 36 2.00 -0.69 -3.04
CA LEU A 36 3.28 0.01 -3.19
C LEU A 36 4.04 0.07 -1.88
N PHE A 37 3.36 0.37 -0.76
CA PHE A 37 4.01 0.41 0.55
C PHE A 37 4.63 -0.94 0.93
N PHE A 38 3.86 -2.03 0.90
CA PHE A 38 4.35 -3.35 1.33
C PHE A 38 5.40 -3.96 0.38
N THR A 39 5.41 -3.54 -0.88
CA THR A 39 6.36 -4.07 -1.87
C THR A 39 7.57 -3.17 -2.07
N ALA A 40 7.74 -2.13 -1.24
CA ALA A 40 8.76 -1.09 -1.44
C ALA A 40 8.72 -0.52 -2.87
N SER A 41 7.50 -0.25 -3.35
CA SER A 41 7.16 0.31 -4.66
C SER A 41 7.54 -0.56 -5.85
N ARG A 42 7.64 -1.88 -5.65
CA ARG A 42 7.93 -2.82 -6.75
C ARG A 42 6.68 -3.21 -7.53
N GLU A 43 5.53 -3.26 -6.87
CA GLU A 43 4.27 -3.72 -7.44
C GLU A 43 3.09 -2.96 -6.81
N ASP A 44 2.18 -2.44 -7.63
CA ASP A 44 1.01 -1.66 -7.18
C ASP A 44 -0.26 -2.51 -7.07
N SER A 45 -0.22 -3.77 -7.52
CA SER A 45 -1.38 -4.67 -7.57
C SER A 45 -1.30 -5.89 -6.64
N VAL A 46 -0.29 -5.99 -5.77
CA VAL A 46 -0.06 -7.18 -4.93
C VAL A 46 -1.22 -7.48 -3.98
N LEU A 47 -1.91 -6.45 -3.49
CA LEU A 47 -3.10 -6.56 -2.64
C LEU A 47 -4.42 -6.65 -3.44
N GLY A 48 -4.32 -6.71 -4.77
CA GLY A 48 -5.42 -6.67 -5.71
C GLY A 48 -5.99 -5.26 -5.91
N PHE A 49 -7.20 -5.20 -6.48
CA PHE A 49 -7.89 -3.94 -6.83
C PHE A 49 -9.15 -3.68 -6.00
N SER A 50 -9.40 -4.51 -4.99
CA SER A 50 -10.58 -4.34 -4.12
C SER A 50 -10.37 -3.17 -3.16
N ALA A 51 -11.33 -2.24 -3.12
CA ALA A 51 -11.33 -1.14 -2.15
C ALA A 51 -11.43 -1.62 -0.69
N VAL A 52 -11.94 -2.85 -0.47
CA VAL A 52 -12.06 -3.41 0.89
C VAL A 52 -10.69 -3.64 1.51
N THR A 53 -9.71 -4.10 0.74
CA THR A 53 -8.35 -4.36 1.24
C THR A 53 -7.65 -3.07 1.67
N GLY A 54 -7.79 -1.98 0.89
CA GLY A 54 -7.25 -0.68 1.25
C GLY A 54 -7.89 -0.11 2.52
N LYS A 55 -9.23 -0.19 2.62
CA LYS A 55 -9.96 0.23 3.83
C LYS A 55 -9.55 -0.54 5.07
N PHE A 56 -9.32 -1.85 4.94
CA PHE A 56 -8.86 -2.69 6.04
C PHE A 56 -7.53 -2.20 6.60
N TRP A 57 -6.52 -2.01 5.75
CA TRP A 57 -5.19 -1.56 6.19
C TRP A 57 -5.21 -0.15 6.77
N THR A 58 -5.97 0.76 6.15
CA THR A 58 -6.17 2.12 6.67
C THR A 58 -6.82 2.09 8.06
N GLY A 59 -7.90 1.30 8.22
CA GLY A 59 -8.58 1.14 9.50
C GLY A 59 -7.70 0.50 10.57
N PHE A 60 -6.89 -0.50 10.19
CA PHE A 60 -5.94 -1.16 11.09
C PHE A 60 -4.91 -0.17 11.66
N VAL A 61 -4.28 0.63 10.81
CA VAL A 61 -3.29 1.63 11.26
C VAL A 61 -3.92 2.68 12.18
N ILE A 62 -5.12 3.16 11.83
CA ILE A 62 -5.86 4.10 12.68
C ILE A 62 -6.15 3.48 14.05
N ALA A 63 -6.63 2.23 14.08
CA ALA A 63 -6.93 1.53 15.32
C ALA A 63 -5.68 1.36 16.19
N THR A 64 -4.54 0.97 15.60
CA THR A 64 -3.27 0.84 16.33
C THR A 64 -2.81 2.16 16.94
N VAL A 65 -2.90 3.27 16.19
CA VAL A 65 -2.52 4.59 16.70
C VAL A 65 -3.45 5.02 17.84
N VAL A 66 -4.76 4.84 17.69
CA VAL A 66 -5.74 5.16 18.72
C VAL A 66 -5.52 4.31 19.98
N GLU A 67 -5.30 3.01 19.82
CA GLU A 67 -4.98 2.10 20.93
C GLU A 67 -3.71 2.53 21.66
N ALA A 68 -2.63 2.86 20.94
CA ALA A 68 -1.39 3.30 21.54
C ALA A 68 -1.57 4.59 22.35
N ILE A 69 -2.31 5.57 21.82
CA ILE A 69 -2.60 6.83 22.52
C ILE A 69 -3.40 6.55 23.79
N ILE A 70 -4.49 5.77 23.71
CA ILE A 70 -5.33 5.45 24.85
C ILE A 70 -4.53 4.68 25.90
N GLY A 71 -3.74 3.69 25.47
CA GLY A 71 -2.88 2.89 26.35
C GLY A 71 -1.86 3.74 27.10
N THR A 72 -1.16 4.65 26.41
CA THR A 72 -0.25 5.62 27.04
C THR A 72 -0.98 6.49 28.06
N VAL A 73 -2.12 7.08 27.68
CA VAL A 73 -2.88 7.97 28.58
C VAL A 73 -3.34 7.24 29.84
N ILE A 74 -3.84 6.00 29.71
CA ILE A 74 -4.36 5.24 30.84
C ILE A 74 -3.22 4.67 31.70
N PHE A 75 -2.22 4.02 31.11
CA PHE A 75 -1.26 3.21 31.86
C PHE A 75 0.04 3.93 32.21
N GLN A 76 0.44 5.00 31.52
CA GLN A 76 1.63 5.78 31.88
C GLN A 76 1.33 6.94 32.83
N SER A 77 0.06 7.20 33.13
CA SER A 77 -0.37 8.23 34.09
C SER A 77 -0.51 7.71 35.53
N PHE A 78 -0.24 6.41 35.78
CA PHE A 78 -0.24 5.79 37.10
C PHE A 78 1.17 5.36 37.52
#